data_AF-A0A4V1XLR6-F1
#
_entry.id   AF-A0A4V1XLR6-F1
#
_cell.length_a   1.000
_cell.length_b   1.000
_cell.length_c   1.000
_cell.angle_alpha   90.00
_cell.angle_beta   90.00
_cell.angle_gamma   90.00
#
_symmetry.space_group_name_H-M   'P 1'
#
loop_
_entity.id
_entity.type
_entity.pdbx_description
1 polymer ?
#
loop_
_entity_poly.entity_id
_entity_poly.type
_entity_poly.pdbx_seq_one_letter_code
_entity_poly.pdbx_strand_id
1 'polypeptide(L)'
;MSILYTLSVCLDILLRFLNIGKSQCLTREDLNKTLGGRLVKAAPLATPCFSNPNGEACASLKTELTSWYYRTSKYEGFRHLQGEACAADTDDQCLLETSTLSPPPNSQCGQGVVSPEYVKITGEGDVRAIFDYAKSSGSLLSIKNTGIDFNGRSSRQGSLAIWTRGLQDMVYNPSFSPNGCADGGATSKAITIGAGVRMDEAVLFAHENGVVFSGGNDGSAGVAGGWSLNGGHGFLSGSLGLGADRVVEITIVTPDGEVRVVNSCVDSDLFWALRGGGGGTFGVVLNSTHLVEDEAPLTVAVLSFPATAENERPFVSLLAENLPSWALEGWGGPSFTNLSVLVNPFLDVAEAETMLEPIVSYVKDQGGNSEISLYPTYFDFYKNAINGTFAHAQPISTAVTASTRLIPESMFQDTTARESVVDAIMEAQASGYSPCMMTDTPYRYGRDNQNPGTSLPSVWYKSVTMLSATVEWPGSSSLEDRKQAVSSFRGLTDSWAALSPEGAAYSNEADPWTEDWAQQYWGENYDRLLEVKQRFDPDGLLSCWHCVGWEESQPAYECLSGLAP
;
A
#
# COMPACT_ATOMS: atom_id res chain seq x y z
N MET A 1 -18.68 65.44 -16.59
CA MET A 1 -18.24 64.18 -17.25
C MET A 1 -17.62 63.17 -16.29
N SER A 2 -17.08 63.57 -15.13
CA SER A 2 -16.37 62.66 -14.20
C SER A 2 -17.21 61.97 -13.11
N ILE A 3 -18.51 62.28 -12.98
CA ILE A 3 -19.39 61.65 -11.95
C ILE A 3 -20.25 60.53 -12.56
N LEU A 4 -20.63 60.66 -13.84
CA LEU A 4 -21.38 59.63 -14.57
C LEU A 4 -20.53 58.38 -14.90
N TYR A 5 -19.22 58.54 -15.07
CA TYR A 5 -18.30 57.42 -15.31
C TYR A 5 -18.09 56.57 -14.04
N THR A 6 -17.98 57.20 -12.88
CA THR A 6 -17.79 56.50 -11.59
C THR A 6 -19.03 55.73 -11.16
N LEU A 7 -20.23 56.26 -11.45
CA LEU A 7 -21.50 55.56 -11.21
C LEU A 7 -21.69 54.37 -12.15
N SER A 8 -21.25 54.44 -13.41
CA SER A 8 -21.30 53.32 -14.36
C SER A 8 -20.36 52.18 -13.94
N VAL A 9 -19.15 52.50 -13.50
CA VAL A 9 -18.16 51.49 -13.05
C VAL A 9 -18.60 50.84 -11.74
N CYS A 10 -19.17 51.59 -10.79
CA CYS A 10 -19.74 50.99 -9.58
C CYS A 10 -20.98 50.13 -9.86
N LEU A 11 -21.82 50.51 -10.83
CA LEU A 11 -22.99 49.72 -11.23
C LEU A 11 -22.58 48.45 -11.99
N ASP A 12 -21.54 48.48 -12.83
CA ASP A 12 -20.97 47.31 -13.49
C ASP A 12 -20.25 46.36 -12.53
N ILE A 13 -19.61 46.89 -11.47
CA ILE A 13 -19.03 46.08 -10.40
C ILE A 13 -20.14 45.46 -9.55
N LEU A 14 -21.18 46.22 -9.17
CA LEU A 14 -22.34 45.68 -8.46
C LEU A 14 -23.13 44.67 -9.30
N LEU A 15 -23.27 44.89 -10.61
CA LEU A 15 -23.86 43.94 -11.53
C LEU A 15 -22.97 42.71 -11.71
N ARG A 16 -21.63 42.82 -11.69
CA ARG A 16 -20.74 41.66 -11.63
C ARG A 16 -20.85 40.89 -10.31
N PHE A 17 -21.09 41.55 -9.18
CA PHE A 17 -21.37 40.88 -7.89
C PHE A 17 -22.79 40.29 -7.81
N LEU A 18 -23.78 40.90 -8.47
CA LEU A 18 -25.17 40.43 -8.53
C LEU A 18 -25.40 39.38 -9.63
N ASN A 19 -24.47 39.28 -10.59
CA ASN A 19 -24.49 38.35 -11.72
C ASN A 19 -23.36 37.32 -11.63
N ILE A 20 -22.72 37.17 -10.46
CA ILE A 20 -22.33 35.84 -9.98
C ILE A 20 -23.66 35.13 -9.82
N GLY A 21 -24.15 34.53 -10.92
CA GLY A 21 -25.21 33.54 -10.81
C GLY A 21 -24.78 32.63 -9.66
N LYS A 22 -25.64 32.48 -8.67
CA LYS A 22 -25.48 31.40 -7.69
C LYS A 22 -25.29 30.16 -8.54
N SER A 23 -24.05 29.72 -8.75
CA SER A 23 -23.75 28.39 -9.21
C SER A 23 -24.41 27.54 -8.14
N GLN A 24 -25.57 27.00 -8.48
CA GLN A 24 -26.39 26.26 -7.55
C GLN A 24 -25.49 25.12 -7.08
N CYS A 25 -25.07 25.13 -5.81
CA CYS A 25 -24.20 24.09 -5.27
C CYS A 25 -24.84 22.74 -5.63
N LEU A 26 -24.05 21.84 -6.23
CA LEU A 26 -24.56 20.54 -6.65
C LEU A 26 -25.09 19.84 -5.41
N THR A 27 -26.37 19.48 -5.42
CA THR A 27 -26.98 18.79 -4.29
C THR A 27 -26.59 17.32 -4.32
N ARG A 28 -26.79 16.64 -3.19
CA ARG A 28 -26.63 15.18 -3.12
C ARG A 28 -27.52 14.44 -4.13
N GLU A 29 -28.70 14.99 -4.40
CA GLU A 29 -29.65 14.45 -5.38
C GLU A 29 -29.14 14.61 -6.82
N ASP A 30 -28.55 15.77 -7.14
CA ASP A 30 -27.93 16.03 -8.45
C ASP A 30 -26.76 15.08 -8.70
N LEU A 31 -25.90 14.87 -7.70
CA LEU A 31 -24.82 13.90 -7.77
C LEU A 31 -25.37 12.49 -8.03
N ASN A 32 -26.33 12.02 -7.22
CA ASN A 32 -26.88 10.68 -7.37
C ASN A 32 -27.55 10.47 -8.73
N LYS A 33 -28.25 11.49 -9.24
CA LYS A 33 -28.84 11.46 -10.58
C LYS A 33 -27.77 11.36 -11.67
N THR A 34 -26.69 12.13 -11.55
CA THR A 34 -25.55 12.10 -12.50
C THR A 34 -24.87 10.74 -12.49
N LEU A 35 -24.73 10.12 -11.32
CA LEU A 35 -24.18 8.78 -11.15
C LEU A 35 -25.15 7.65 -11.53
N GLY A 36 -26.37 7.97 -11.98
CA GLY A 36 -27.38 6.97 -12.35
C GLY A 36 -27.90 6.14 -11.17
N GLY A 37 -28.00 6.74 -9.98
CA GLY A 37 -28.51 6.08 -8.77
C GLY A 37 -27.47 5.26 -8.00
N ARG A 38 -26.19 5.34 -8.36
CA ARG A 38 -25.09 4.53 -7.78
C ARG A 38 -24.45 5.12 -6.52
N LEU A 39 -25.02 6.18 -5.95
CA LEU A 39 -24.60 6.67 -4.64
C LEU A 39 -25.21 5.80 -3.54
N VAL A 40 -24.36 5.09 -2.79
CA VAL A 40 -24.79 4.07 -1.83
C VAL A 40 -24.48 4.52 -0.41
N LYS A 41 -25.41 4.29 0.52
CA LYS A 41 -25.15 4.43 1.96
C LYS A 41 -24.39 3.22 2.47
N ALA A 42 -23.34 3.45 3.26
CA ALA A 42 -22.58 2.40 3.92
C ALA A 42 -22.74 2.46 5.43
N ALA A 43 -22.92 1.30 6.03
CA ALA A 43 -22.79 1.07 7.45
C ALA A 43 -21.58 0.15 7.68
N PRO A 44 -20.92 0.22 8.86
CA PRO A 44 -19.79 -0.64 9.17
C PRO A 44 -20.10 -2.13 8.97
N LEU A 45 -19.08 -2.91 8.59
CA LEU A 45 -19.24 -4.32 8.21
C LEU A 45 -19.95 -5.16 9.29
N ALA A 46 -19.67 -4.92 10.57
CA ALA A 46 -20.26 -5.68 11.69
C ALA A 46 -21.66 -5.25 12.12
N THR A 47 -22.28 -4.24 11.48
CA THR A 47 -23.61 -3.71 11.83
C THR A 47 -24.68 -4.80 12.05
N PRO A 48 -24.76 -5.88 11.24
CA PRO A 48 -25.75 -6.94 11.46
C PRO A 48 -25.63 -7.62 12.83
N CYS A 49 -24.41 -7.74 13.35
CA CYS A 49 -24.14 -8.39 14.62
C CYS A 49 -24.47 -7.54 15.84
N PHE A 50 -24.49 -6.22 15.70
CA PHE A 50 -24.98 -5.31 16.75
C PHE A 50 -26.50 -5.18 16.72
N SER A 51 -27.10 -5.24 15.53
CA SER A 51 -28.55 -5.11 15.34
C SER A 51 -29.32 -6.35 15.80
N ASN A 52 -28.83 -7.54 15.42
CA ASN A 52 -29.39 -8.81 15.85
C ASN A 52 -28.27 -9.87 15.96
N PRO A 53 -27.60 -9.98 17.12
CA PRO A 53 -26.47 -10.90 17.32
C PRO A 53 -26.78 -12.38 17.01
N ASN A 54 -28.05 -12.77 17.12
CA ASN A 54 -28.53 -14.14 16.87
C ASN A 54 -29.22 -14.30 15.50
N GLY A 55 -29.21 -13.26 14.67
CA GLY A 55 -29.83 -13.26 13.35
C GLY A 55 -28.97 -13.94 12.29
N GLU A 56 -29.62 -14.41 11.23
CA GLU A 56 -28.96 -15.07 10.09
C GLU A 56 -27.85 -14.21 9.47
N ALA A 57 -28.09 -12.90 9.29
CA ALA A 57 -27.10 -11.98 8.74
C ALA A 57 -25.82 -11.90 9.58
N CYS A 58 -25.92 -11.93 10.92
CA CYS A 58 -24.75 -11.98 11.78
C CYS A 58 -24.07 -13.36 11.72
N ALA A 59 -24.84 -14.45 11.74
CA ALA A 59 -24.29 -15.80 11.64
C ALA A 59 -23.48 -16.00 10.35
N SER A 60 -24.02 -15.57 9.19
CA SER A 60 -23.33 -15.61 7.90
C SER A 60 -22.12 -14.68 7.85
N LEU A 61 -22.18 -13.53 8.51
CA LEU A 61 -21.03 -12.63 8.57
C LEU A 61 -19.87 -13.29 9.35
N LYS A 62 -20.15 -13.91 10.52
CA LYS A 62 -19.11 -14.55 11.35
C LYS A 62 -18.35 -15.66 10.62
N THR A 63 -18.96 -16.37 9.69
CA THR A 63 -18.26 -17.42 8.91
C THR A 63 -17.26 -16.86 7.91
N GLU A 64 -17.44 -15.61 7.49
CA GLU A 64 -16.66 -14.97 6.42
C GLU A 64 -15.72 -13.87 6.93
N LEU A 65 -15.96 -13.32 8.12
CA LEU A 65 -15.14 -12.24 8.71
C LEU A 65 -13.66 -12.61 8.85
N THR A 66 -13.38 -13.91 8.83
CA THR A 66 -12.05 -14.48 8.89
C THR A 66 -11.26 -14.35 7.60
N SER A 67 -11.94 -14.07 6.49
CA SER A 67 -11.35 -13.96 5.17
C SER A 67 -11.02 -12.51 4.83
N TRP A 68 -9.74 -12.21 4.57
CA TRP A 68 -9.35 -10.89 4.06
C TRP A 68 -9.93 -10.63 2.67
N TYR A 69 -10.09 -11.68 1.85
CA TYR A 69 -10.77 -11.58 0.57
C TYR A 69 -12.22 -11.17 0.72
N TYR A 70 -12.94 -11.71 1.71
CA TYR A 70 -14.30 -11.28 2.00
C TYR A 70 -14.31 -9.80 2.39
N ARG A 71 -13.49 -9.39 3.35
CA ARG A 71 -13.41 -8.01 3.84
C ARG A 71 -13.11 -7.02 2.71
N THR A 72 -12.04 -7.25 1.95
CA THR A 72 -11.61 -6.38 0.83
C THR A 72 -12.57 -6.39 -0.37
N SER A 73 -13.48 -7.38 -0.46
CA SER A 73 -14.54 -7.41 -1.48
C SER A 73 -15.75 -6.53 -1.15
N LYS A 74 -15.81 -6.00 0.08
CA LYS A 74 -16.87 -5.11 0.57
C LYS A 74 -16.34 -3.69 0.70
N TYR A 75 -17.20 -2.70 0.42
CA TYR A 75 -16.78 -1.31 0.62
C TYR A 75 -16.55 -1.02 2.10
N GLU A 76 -17.45 -1.49 2.96
CA GLU A 76 -17.40 -1.32 4.41
C GLU A 76 -16.35 -2.21 5.11
N GLY A 77 -15.70 -3.12 4.36
CA GLY A 77 -14.74 -4.08 4.88
C GLY A 77 -13.28 -3.72 4.60
N PHE A 78 -12.42 -3.70 5.60
CA PHE A 78 -10.98 -3.42 5.47
C PHE A 78 -10.16 -4.60 5.98
N ARG A 79 -8.90 -4.70 5.55
CA ARG A 79 -8.03 -5.77 6.04
C ARG A 79 -7.69 -5.57 7.52
N HIS A 80 -7.38 -4.33 7.89
CA HIS A 80 -6.96 -3.96 9.24
C HIS A 80 -8.04 -3.11 9.90
N LEU A 81 -8.34 -3.39 11.17
CA LEU A 81 -9.52 -2.82 11.84
C LEU A 81 -9.48 -1.31 12.04
N GLN A 82 -8.30 -0.68 11.99
CA GLN A 82 -8.22 0.79 12.01
C GLN A 82 -8.86 1.45 10.77
N GLY A 83 -9.12 0.69 9.71
CA GLY A 83 -9.94 1.14 8.56
C GLY A 83 -11.45 1.01 8.79
N GLU A 84 -11.89 0.33 9.84
CA GLU A 84 -13.31 0.08 10.17
C GLU A 84 -13.81 0.83 11.41
N ALA A 85 -12.91 1.46 12.15
CA ALA A 85 -13.19 2.03 13.46
C ALA A 85 -12.34 3.27 13.72
N CYS A 86 -12.79 4.11 14.65
CA CYS A 86 -11.93 5.14 15.20
C CYS A 86 -10.93 4.50 16.17
N ALA A 87 -9.64 4.52 15.86
CA ALA A 87 -8.65 3.86 16.71
C ALA A 87 -8.44 4.62 18.04
N ALA A 88 -8.60 5.94 18.03
CA ALA A 88 -8.50 6.82 19.21
C ALA A 88 -9.81 6.97 20.02
N ASP A 89 -10.95 6.48 19.54
CA ASP A 89 -12.23 6.52 20.24
C ASP A 89 -12.87 5.13 20.27
N THR A 90 -12.88 4.50 21.46
CA THR A 90 -13.43 3.15 21.66
C THR A 90 -14.96 3.10 21.63
N ASP A 91 -15.65 4.25 21.65
CA ASP A 91 -17.10 4.33 21.54
C ASP A 91 -17.55 4.52 20.08
N ASP A 92 -16.72 5.14 19.22
CA ASP A 92 -16.98 5.27 17.77
C ASP A 92 -16.36 4.12 16.95
N GLN A 93 -16.86 2.90 17.20
CA GLN A 93 -16.45 1.71 16.48
C GLN A 93 -17.58 0.68 16.36
N CYS A 94 -17.50 -0.18 15.36
CA CYS A 94 -18.41 -1.31 15.19
C CYS A 94 -17.61 -2.57 14.93
N LEU A 95 -16.86 -2.99 15.95
CA LEU A 95 -15.93 -4.11 15.90
C LEU A 95 -16.41 -5.25 16.79
N LEU A 96 -16.18 -6.48 16.36
CA LEU A 96 -16.46 -7.67 17.15
C LEU A 96 -15.19 -8.13 17.89
N GLU A 97 -15.39 -8.72 19.05
CA GLU A 97 -14.34 -9.41 19.80
C GLU A 97 -13.71 -10.52 18.95
N THR A 98 -12.40 -10.49 18.75
CA THR A 98 -11.67 -11.44 17.88
C THR A 98 -11.93 -12.90 18.26
N SER A 99 -11.94 -13.21 19.56
CA SER A 99 -12.06 -14.60 20.06
C SER A 99 -13.49 -15.15 20.04
N THR A 100 -14.50 -14.29 20.17
CA THR A 100 -15.91 -14.71 20.28
C THR A 100 -16.78 -14.29 19.10
N LEU A 101 -16.21 -13.47 18.20
CA LEU A 101 -16.89 -12.82 17.08
C LEU A 101 -18.25 -12.24 17.50
N SER A 102 -18.29 -11.56 18.63
CA SER A 102 -19.51 -10.99 19.21
C SER A 102 -19.27 -9.55 19.65
N PRO A 103 -20.32 -8.70 19.69
CA PRO A 103 -20.17 -7.33 20.18
C PRO A 103 -19.64 -7.32 21.62
N PRO A 104 -18.71 -6.41 21.97
CA PRO A 104 -18.32 -6.21 23.36
C PRO A 104 -19.54 -5.90 24.25
N PRO A 105 -19.55 -6.30 25.53
CA PRO A 105 -20.65 -6.00 26.43
C PRO A 105 -20.93 -4.49 26.51
N ASN A 106 -22.21 -4.09 26.44
CA ASN A 106 -22.66 -2.69 26.48
C ASN A 106 -22.11 -1.77 25.38
N SER A 107 -21.56 -2.31 24.29
CA SER A 107 -21.12 -1.52 23.14
C SER A 107 -22.26 -1.13 22.20
N GLN A 108 -22.07 -0.04 21.47
CA GLN A 108 -22.91 0.36 20.34
C GLN A 108 -22.11 0.27 19.05
N CYS A 109 -22.79 0.17 17.91
CA CYS A 109 -22.14 0.19 16.60
C CYS A 109 -21.98 1.65 16.16
N GLY A 110 -20.78 2.21 16.36
CA GLY A 110 -20.37 3.52 15.83
C GLY A 110 -19.95 3.44 14.36
N GLN A 111 -19.93 4.58 13.66
CA GLN A 111 -19.55 4.64 12.25
C GLN A 111 -18.03 4.49 12.05
N GLY A 112 -17.25 4.97 13.02
CA GLY A 112 -15.80 5.06 12.92
C GLY A 112 -15.36 5.85 11.69
N VAL A 113 -14.32 5.35 11.02
CA VAL A 113 -13.76 6.00 9.82
C VAL A 113 -14.40 5.55 8.52
N VAL A 114 -15.33 4.58 8.52
CA VAL A 114 -16.00 4.10 7.30
C VAL A 114 -16.83 5.24 6.71
N SER A 115 -16.65 5.56 5.43
CA SER A 115 -17.42 6.65 4.82
C SER A 115 -18.92 6.34 4.84
N PRO A 116 -19.78 7.27 5.29
CA PRO A 116 -21.24 7.02 5.35
C PRO A 116 -21.87 6.75 3.98
N GLU A 117 -21.21 7.20 2.92
CA GLU A 117 -21.66 7.01 1.55
C GLU A 117 -20.47 6.79 0.62
N TYR A 118 -20.68 5.96 -0.40
CA TYR A 118 -19.65 5.63 -1.39
C TYR A 118 -20.24 5.47 -2.78
N VAL A 119 -19.35 5.50 -3.77
CA VAL A 119 -19.65 5.19 -5.16
C VAL A 119 -18.65 4.15 -5.65
N LYS A 120 -19.17 2.99 -6.09
CA LYS A 120 -18.38 2.03 -6.87
C LYS A 120 -18.28 2.57 -8.30
N ILE A 121 -17.13 3.16 -8.65
CA ILE A 121 -16.95 3.83 -9.93
C ILE A 121 -16.82 2.83 -11.07
N THR A 122 -17.29 3.21 -12.25
CA THR A 122 -17.22 2.45 -13.50
C THR A 122 -16.39 3.14 -14.58
N GLY A 123 -15.91 4.36 -14.32
CA GLY A 123 -15.03 5.08 -15.24
C GLY A 123 -14.85 6.55 -14.85
N GLU A 124 -14.22 7.30 -15.75
CA GLU A 124 -13.86 8.72 -15.58
C GLU A 124 -15.04 9.64 -15.27
N GLY A 125 -16.21 9.38 -15.86
CA GLY A 125 -17.40 10.22 -15.69
C GLY A 125 -17.88 10.29 -14.24
N ASP A 126 -17.72 9.19 -13.50
CA ASP A 126 -18.09 9.14 -12.09
C ASP A 126 -17.15 9.98 -11.24
N VAL A 127 -15.84 9.88 -11.53
CA VAL A 127 -14.84 10.63 -10.79
C VAL A 127 -15.02 12.14 -11.02
N ARG A 128 -15.22 12.55 -12.28
CA ARG A 128 -15.51 13.96 -12.62
C ARG A 128 -16.72 14.48 -11.86
N ALA A 129 -17.83 13.74 -11.87
CA ALA A 129 -19.04 14.13 -11.15
C ALA A 129 -18.82 14.25 -9.63
N ILE A 130 -18.03 13.36 -9.04
CA ILE A 130 -17.70 13.40 -7.61
C ILE A 130 -16.78 14.60 -7.29
N PHE A 131 -15.79 14.89 -8.13
CA PHE A 131 -14.92 16.06 -7.95
C PHE A 131 -15.70 17.37 -8.08
N ASP A 132 -16.56 17.51 -9.09
CA ASP A 132 -17.42 18.68 -9.25
C ASP A 132 -18.31 18.88 -8.02
N TYR A 133 -18.93 17.81 -7.53
CA TYR A 133 -19.73 17.86 -6.31
C TYR A 133 -18.89 18.25 -5.09
N ALA A 134 -17.73 17.63 -4.88
CA ALA A 134 -16.87 17.90 -3.73
C ALA A 134 -16.36 19.34 -3.71
N LYS A 135 -15.89 19.86 -4.85
CA LYS A 135 -15.51 21.28 -5.00
C LYS A 135 -16.67 22.23 -4.69
N SER A 136 -17.88 21.90 -5.14
CA SER A 136 -19.05 22.77 -4.94
C SER A 136 -19.62 22.75 -3.51
N SER A 137 -19.44 21.65 -2.78
CA SER A 137 -20.07 21.40 -1.48
C SER A 137 -19.10 21.45 -0.31
N GLY A 138 -17.79 21.37 -0.55
CA GLY A 138 -16.77 21.16 0.47
C GLY A 138 -16.77 19.75 1.07
N SER A 139 -17.40 18.78 0.40
CA SER A 139 -17.43 17.38 0.88
C SER A 139 -16.01 16.80 0.88
N LEU A 140 -15.62 16.22 2.01
CA LEU A 140 -14.37 15.47 2.13
C LEU A 140 -14.43 14.19 1.29
N LEU A 141 -13.33 13.83 0.64
CA LEU A 141 -13.24 12.62 -0.16
C LEU A 141 -12.32 11.59 0.51
N SER A 142 -12.60 10.32 0.26
CA SER A 142 -11.68 9.21 0.49
C SER A 142 -11.62 8.33 -0.77
N ILE A 143 -10.47 7.73 -1.03
CA ILE A 143 -10.29 6.85 -2.19
C ILE A 143 -9.91 5.47 -1.66
N LYS A 144 -10.76 4.49 -1.96
CA LYS A 144 -10.53 3.10 -1.60
C LYS A 144 -10.34 2.26 -2.84
N ASN A 145 -9.29 1.44 -2.81
CA ASN A 145 -9.17 0.28 -3.69
C ASN A 145 -9.64 -0.97 -2.93
N THR A 146 -8.73 -1.65 -2.23
CA THR A 146 -9.03 -2.90 -1.51
C THR A 146 -9.24 -2.69 -0.02
N GLY A 147 -8.68 -1.61 0.58
CA GLY A 147 -8.74 -1.37 2.02
C GLY A 147 -7.66 -2.11 2.82
N ILE A 148 -6.52 -2.43 2.19
CA ILE A 148 -5.35 -3.08 2.80
C ILE A 148 -4.38 -2.10 3.49
N ASP A 149 -4.64 -0.79 3.39
CA ASP A 149 -3.69 0.23 3.85
C ASP A 149 -3.42 0.15 5.36
N PHE A 150 -2.14 0.01 5.75
CA PHE A 150 -1.72 -0.02 7.16
C PHE A 150 -1.94 1.32 7.87
N ASN A 151 -1.92 2.42 7.11
CA ASN A 151 -1.89 3.79 7.63
C ASN A 151 -3.26 4.49 7.61
N GLY A 152 -4.35 3.74 7.38
CA GLY A 152 -5.71 4.28 7.38
C GLY A 152 -6.05 5.28 6.27
N ARG A 153 -5.21 5.44 5.23
CA ARG A 153 -5.33 6.45 4.16
C ARG A 153 -6.50 6.22 3.22
N SER A 154 -7.02 4.99 3.17
CA SER A 154 -8.13 4.60 2.29
C SER A 154 -9.52 4.81 2.90
N SER A 155 -9.60 5.44 4.07
CA SER A 155 -10.85 5.88 4.69
C SER A 155 -10.66 7.18 5.45
N ARG A 156 -11.76 7.87 5.77
CA ARG A 156 -11.76 9.14 6.50
C ARG A 156 -13.15 9.40 7.06
N GLN A 157 -13.23 9.84 8.32
CA GLN A 157 -14.50 10.11 8.99
C GLN A 157 -15.30 11.17 8.22
N GLY A 158 -16.59 10.90 7.98
CA GLY A 158 -17.50 11.82 7.29
C GLY A 158 -17.24 12.06 5.80
N SER A 159 -16.32 11.33 5.18
CA SER A 159 -16.02 11.49 3.75
C SER A 159 -17.09 10.86 2.83
N LEU A 160 -17.08 11.27 1.55
CA LEU A 160 -17.68 10.55 0.44
C LEU A 160 -16.60 9.69 -0.21
N ALA A 161 -16.79 8.37 -0.25
CA ALA A 161 -15.79 7.47 -0.80
C ALA A 161 -15.94 7.23 -2.31
N ILE A 162 -14.80 7.22 -2.97
CA ILE A 162 -14.59 6.73 -4.33
C ILE A 162 -14.03 5.31 -4.21
N TRP A 163 -14.79 4.31 -4.64
CA TRP A 163 -14.37 2.91 -4.59
C TRP A 163 -14.00 2.38 -5.98
N THR A 164 -12.71 2.16 -6.23
CA THR A 164 -12.18 1.80 -7.55
C THR A 164 -12.46 0.37 -7.97
N ARG A 165 -13.02 -0.48 -7.08
CA ARG A 165 -13.30 -1.90 -7.34
C ARG A 165 -14.17 -2.16 -8.57
N GLY A 166 -14.90 -1.18 -9.11
CA GLY A 166 -15.66 -1.37 -10.36
C GLY A 166 -14.80 -1.43 -11.63
N LEU A 167 -13.52 -1.07 -11.57
CA LEU A 167 -12.60 -1.04 -12.71
C LEU A 167 -11.80 -2.34 -12.80
N GLN A 168 -12.37 -3.37 -13.44
CA GLN A 168 -11.83 -4.74 -13.44
C GLN A 168 -11.15 -5.17 -14.76
N ASP A 169 -11.09 -4.28 -15.75
CA ASP A 169 -10.59 -4.66 -17.07
C ASP A 169 -9.09 -4.99 -17.03
N MET A 170 -8.71 -6.03 -17.76
CA MET A 170 -7.31 -6.45 -17.97
C MET A 170 -7.07 -6.75 -19.44
N VAL A 171 -5.96 -6.24 -19.98
CA VAL A 171 -5.59 -6.43 -21.39
C VAL A 171 -4.09 -6.73 -21.48
N TYR A 172 -3.75 -7.90 -22.04
CA TYR A 172 -2.37 -8.22 -22.41
C TYR A 172 -2.06 -7.67 -23.80
N ASN A 173 -0.92 -7.00 -23.94
CA ASN A 173 -0.39 -6.54 -25.21
C ASN A 173 1.07 -7.01 -25.37
N PRO A 174 1.36 -7.90 -26.35
CA PRO A 174 2.71 -8.41 -26.58
C PRO A 174 3.67 -7.38 -27.20
N SER A 175 3.17 -6.23 -27.66
CA SER A 175 3.93 -5.15 -28.29
C SER A 175 3.29 -3.79 -27.96
N PHE A 176 3.19 -3.49 -26.67
CA PHE A 176 2.67 -2.24 -26.15
C PHE A 176 3.59 -1.07 -26.49
N SER A 177 3.00 0.07 -26.86
CA SER A 177 3.67 1.33 -27.16
C SER A 177 2.95 2.43 -26.36
N PRO A 178 3.67 3.21 -25.53
CA PRO A 178 3.04 4.29 -24.76
C PRO A 178 2.45 5.36 -25.66
N ASN A 179 1.27 5.86 -25.28
CA ASN A 179 0.53 6.84 -26.05
C ASN A 179 1.25 8.20 -26.09
N GLY A 180 1.35 8.80 -27.27
CA GLY A 180 1.89 10.16 -27.42
C GLY A 180 3.42 10.28 -27.41
N CYS A 181 4.17 9.18 -27.31
CA CYS A 181 5.61 9.20 -27.57
C CYS A 181 5.92 9.41 -29.06
N ALA A 182 6.95 10.20 -29.36
CA ALA A 182 7.48 10.34 -30.73
C ALA A 182 7.94 8.96 -31.26
N ASP A 183 7.66 8.70 -32.55
CA ASP A 183 7.92 7.41 -33.22
C ASP A 183 7.26 6.17 -32.54
N GLY A 184 6.28 6.38 -31.65
CA GLY A 184 5.63 5.34 -30.85
C GLY A 184 6.45 4.83 -29.66
N GLY A 185 7.70 5.27 -29.49
CA GLY A 185 8.57 4.76 -28.42
C GLY A 185 8.95 3.28 -28.59
N ALA A 186 9.70 2.74 -27.61
CA ALA A 186 10.09 1.34 -27.61
C ALA A 186 8.89 0.44 -27.25
N THR A 187 8.70 -0.65 -27.99
CA THR A 187 7.62 -1.60 -27.69
C THR A 187 8.05 -2.62 -26.64
N SER A 188 7.14 -2.98 -25.74
CA SER A 188 7.37 -4.02 -24.72
C SER A 188 6.16 -4.94 -24.56
N LYS A 189 6.35 -6.09 -23.91
CA LYS A 189 5.22 -6.89 -23.41
C LYS A 189 4.66 -6.20 -22.18
N ALA A 190 3.36 -5.98 -22.13
CA ALA A 190 2.73 -5.30 -21.02
C ALA A 190 1.30 -5.77 -20.77
N ILE A 191 0.82 -5.59 -19.55
CA ILE A 191 -0.58 -5.76 -19.18
C ILE A 191 -1.13 -4.41 -18.69
N THR A 192 -2.22 -3.95 -19.30
CA THR A 192 -3.02 -2.82 -18.78
C THR A 192 -4.05 -3.36 -17.80
N ILE A 193 -4.06 -2.81 -16.59
CA ILE A 193 -4.83 -3.31 -15.44
C ILE A 193 -5.69 -2.20 -14.86
N GLY A 194 -7.00 -2.44 -14.76
CA GLY A 194 -7.96 -1.53 -14.13
C GLY A 194 -7.70 -1.34 -12.63
N ALA A 195 -8.03 -0.16 -12.10
CA ALA A 195 -7.72 0.22 -10.73
C ALA A 195 -8.45 -0.56 -9.63
N GLY A 196 -9.37 -1.44 -9.97
CA GLY A 196 -10.04 -2.34 -9.05
C GLY A 196 -9.47 -3.76 -9.00
N VAL A 197 -8.56 -4.12 -9.92
CA VAL A 197 -8.00 -5.46 -10.04
C VAL A 197 -7.03 -5.73 -8.88
N ARG A 198 -7.19 -6.90 -8.27
CA ARG A 198 -6.30 -7.38 -7.20
C ARG A 198 -5.11 -8.15 -7.75
N MET A 199 -4.13 -8.38 -6.89
CA MET A 199 -2.90 -9.07 -7.23
C MET A 199 -3.13 -10.52 -7.67
N ASP A 200 -3.99 -11.26 -6.95
CA ASP A 200 -4.36 -12.64 -7.31
C ASP A 200 -4.96 -12.73 -8.72
N GLU A 201 -5.86 -11.80 -9.04
CA GLU A 201 -6.51 -11.67 -10.33
C GLU A 201 -5.49 -11.35 -11.45
N ALA A 202 -4.56 -10.43 -11.20
CA ALA A 202 -3.54 -10.05 -12.18
C ALA A 202 -2.50 -11.14 -12.44
N VAL A 203 -2.03 -11.84 -11.40
CA VAL A 203 -1.06 -12.94 -11.54
C VAL A 203 -1.68 -14.11 -12.30
N LEU A 204 -2.96 -14.44 -12.02
CA LEU A 204 -3.70 -15.44 -12.80
C LEU A 204 -3.83 -15.04 -14.27
N PHE A 205 -4.25 -13.79 -14.54
CA PHE A 205 -4.41 -13.30 -15.91
C PHE A 205 -3.08 -13.31 -16.69
N ALA A 206 -1.97 -12.97 -16.05
CA ALA A 206 -0.65 -13.04 -16.65
C ALA A 206 -0.27 -14.47 -17.04
N HIS A 207 -0.47 -15.44 -16.13
CA HIS A 207 -0.23 -16.86 -16.38
C HIS A 207 -1.08 -17.40 -17.55
N GLU A 208 -2.37 -17.04 -17.61
CA GLU A 208 -3.25 -17.43 -18.73
C GLU A 208 -2.78 -16.86 -20.09
N ASN A 209 -1.94 -15.83 -20.08
CA ASN A 209 -1.33 -15.23 -21.26
C ASN A 209 0.14 -15.65 -21.48
N GLY A 210 0.67 -16.59 -20.69
CA GLY A 210 2.04 -17.10 -20.81
C GLY A 210 3.11 -16.09 -20.42
N VAL A 211 2.80 -15.18 -19.51
CA VAL A 211 3.71 -14.13 -19.03
C VAL A 211 3.71 -14.04 -17.50
N VAL A 212 4.78 -13.47 -16.94
CA VAL A 212 4.95 -13.26 -15.50
C VAL A 212 4.67 -11.80 -15.16
N PHE A 213 3.72 -11.59 -14.25
CA PHE A 213 3.52 -10.32 -13.58
C PHE A 213 4.31 -10.29 -12.26
N SER A 214 5.29 -9.39 -12.16
CA SER A 214 6.07 -9.18 -10.94
C SER A 214 5.23 -8.43 -9.90
N GLY A 215 4.44 -9.18 -9.13
CA GLY A 215 3.48 -8.68 -8.17
C GLY A 215 3.97 -8.63 -6.72
N GLY A 216 3.10 -8.11 -5.86
CA GLY A 216 3.30 -8.12 -4.40
C GLY A 216 2.94 -9.46 -3.77
N ASN A 217 3.37 -9.62 -2.52
CA ASN A 217 3.27 -10.89 -1.78
C ASN A 217 1.88 -11.13 -1.16
N ASP A 218 0.90 -10.26 -1.42
CA ASP A 218 -0.46 -10.37 -0.92
C ASP A 218 -1.50 -10.38 -2.04
N GLY A 219 -2.24 -11.48 -2.17
CA GLY A 219 -3.24 -11.66 -3.22
C GLY A 219 -4.40 -10.67 -3.18
N SER A 220 -4.71 -10.12 -2.01
CA SER A 220 -5.80 -9.16 -1.84
C SER A 220 -5.39 -7.70 -2.14
N ALA A 221 -4.11 -7.42 -2.36
CA ALA A 221 -3.62 -6.09 -2.66
C ALA A 221 -4.11 -5.58 -4.03
N GLY A 222 -4.39 -4.28 -4.15
CA GLY A 222 -4.80 -3.67 -5.42
C GLY A 222 -3.60 -3.22 -6.25
N VAL A 223 -3.47 -3.74 -7.47
CA VAL A 223 -2.28 -3.56 -8.32
C VAL A 223 -2.03 -2.10 -8.68
N ALA A 224 -2.99 -1.45 -9.32
CA ALA A 224 -2.90 -0.04 -9.73
C ALA A 224 -3.28 0.95 -8.60
N GLY A 225 -3.34 0.46 -7.35
CA GLY A 225 -3.58 1.28 -6.17
C GLY A 225 -2.29 1.62 -5.43
N GLY A 226 -2.38 1.77 -4.11
CA GLY A 226 -1.25 2.13 -3.25
C GLY A 226 -0.01 1.22 -3.43
N TRP A 227 -0.17 -0.04 -3.84
CA TRP A 227 0.97 -0.94 -4.07
C TRP A 227 1.94 -0.38 -5.11
N SER A 228 1.53 -0.21 -6.37
CA SER A 228 2.43 0.33 -7.41
C SER A 228 2.68 1.83 -7.25
N LEU A 229 1.72 2.59 -6.72
CA LEU A 229 1.84 4.06 -6.62
C LEU A 229 2.82 4.53 -5.53
N ASN A 230 3.13 3.69 -4.54
CA ASN A 230 4.12 3.98 -3.48
C ASN A 230 5.42 3.18 -3.64
N GLY A 231 5.58 2.39 -4.70
CA GLY A 231 6.74 1.52 -4.89
C GLY A 231 6.32 0.10 -5.25
N GLY A 232 5.88 -0.68 -4.27
CA GLY A 232 5.36 -2.03 -4.50
C GLY A 232 6.49 -3.06 -4.62
N HIS A 233 6.91 -3.61 -3.50
CA HIS A 233 7.88 -4.72 -3.50
C HIS A 233 7.17 -6.08 -3.59
N GLY A 234 7.97 -7.09 -3.92
CA GLY A 234 7.63 -8.51 -3.85
C GLY A 234 8.84 -9.38 -4.19
N PHE A 235 8.64 -10.70 -4.22
CA PHE A 235 9.72 -11.69 -4.41
C PHE A 235 10.65 -11.43 -5.60
N LEU A 236 10.14 -10.86 -6.69
CA LEU A 236 10.93 -10.63 -7.90
C LEU A 236 11.49 -9.21 -8.01
N SER A 237 11.23 -8.33 -7.03
CA SER A 237 11.60 -6.91 -7.11
C SER A 237 13.11 -6.67 -7.13
N GLY A 238 13.91 -7.51 -6.48
CA GLY A 238 15.37 -7.45 -6.60
C GLY A 238 15.84 -7.61 -8.05
N SER A 239 15.22 -8.54 -8.78
CA SER A 239 15.61 -8.92 -10.14
C SER A 239 14.96 -8.07 -11.23
N LEU A 240 13.70 -7.66 -11.03
CA LEU A 240 12.87 -6.98 -12.02
C LEU A 240 12.52 -5.53 -11.62
N GLY A 241 12.98 -5.03 -10.47
CA GLY A 241 12.56 -3.73 -9.97
C GLY A 241 11.19 -3.75 -9.29
N LEU A 242 10.84 -2.65 -8.64
CA LEU A 242 9.58 -2.48 -7.91
C LEU A 242 8.39 -2.38 -8.88
N GLY A 243 7.17 -2.54 -8.36
CA GLY A 243 5.93 -2.33 -9.11
C GLY A 243 5.91 -0.97 -9.82
N ALA A 244 6.36 0.08 -9.14
CA ALA A 244 6.55 1.42 -9.69
C ALA A 244 7.54 1.42 -10.86
N ASP A 245 8.66 0.69 -10.77
CA ASP A 245 9.63 0.57 -11.86
C ASP A 245 9.00 -0.05 -13.11
N ARG A 246 8.03 -0.94 -12.94
CA ARG A 246 7.38 -1.69 -14.03
C ARG A 246 6.23 -0.95 -14.69
N VAL A 247 5.73 0.16 -14.13
CA VAL A 247 4.68 0.98 -14.75
C VAL A 247 5.22 1.77 -15.94
N VAL A 248 4.56 1.68 -17.09
CA VAL A 248 4.91 2.42 -18.33
C VAL A 248 3.87 3.44 -18.76
N GLU A 249 2.62 3.34 -18.29
CA GLU A 249 1.55 4.29 -18.58
C GLU A 249 0.46 4.24 -17.50
N ILE A 250 -0.17 5.38 -17.20
CA ILE A 250 -1.29 5.48 -16.26
C ILE A 250 -2.39 6.34 -16.87
N THR A 251 -3.65 5.89 -16.76
CA THR A 251 -4.82 6.76 -17.00
C THR A 251 -5.36 7.25 -15.66
N ILE A 252 -5.49 8.55 -15.49
CA ILE A 252 -5.87 9.20 -14.23
C ILE A 252 -6.86 10.34 -14.45
N VAL A 253 -7.80 10.51 -13.52
CA VAL A 253 -8.59 11.75 -13.38
C VAL A 253 -8.01 12.57 -12.25
N THR A 254 -7.50 13.74 -12.58
CA THR A 254 -6.91 14.70 -11.64
C THR A 254 -7.96 15.66 -11.07
N PRO A 255 -7.66 16.34 -9.94
CA PRO A 255 -8.63 17.22 -9.29
C PRO A 255 -9.20 18.33 -10.16
N ASP A 256 -8.49 18.83 -11.19
CA ASP A 256 -9.03 19.76 -12.18
C ASP A 256 -10.16 19.19 -13.07
N GLY A 257 -10.43 17.88 -13.00
CA GLY A 257 -11.50 17.18 -13.73
C GLY A 257 -11.07 16.62 -15.08
N GLU A 258 -9.81 16.78 -15.46
CA GLU A 258 -9.28 16.28 -16.73
C GLU A 258 -8.90 14.80 -16.63
N VAL A 259 -9.08 14.08 -17.74
CA VAL A 259 -8.59 12.70 -17.89
C VAL A 259 -7.25 12.78 -18.60
N ARG A 260 -6.22 12.22 -17.97
CA ARG A 260 -4.85 12.24 -18.47
C ARG A 260 -4.34 10.83 -18.68
N VAL A 261 -3.67 10.62 -19.80
CA VAL A 261 -2.85 9.44 -20.07
C VAL A 261 -1.40 9.89 -19.93
N VAL A 262 -0.74 9.45 -18.87
CA VAL A 262 0.58 9.93 -18.48
C VAL A 262 1.61 8.81 -18.57
N ASN A 263 2.79 9.15 -19.09
CA ASN A 263 3.91 8.24 -19.29
C ASN A 263 5.23 9.03 -19.35
N SER A 264 6.32 8.41 -19.79
CA SER A 264 7.62 9.08 -19.88
C SER A 264 7.68 10.21 -20.91
N CYS A 265 6.72 10.29 -21.84
CA CYS A 265 6.67 11.28 -22.93
C CYS A 265 5.59 12.35 -22.72
N VAL A 266 4.50 12.03 -22.03
CA VAL A 266 3.33 12.90 -21.82
C VAL A 266 3.10 13.10 -20.33
N ASP A 267 3.03 14.36 -19.88
CA ASP A 267 2.91 14.75 -18.47
C ASP A 267 3.89 13.97 -17.57
N SER A 268 5.15 13.93 -17.99
CA SER A 268 6.20 13.07 -17.42
C SER A 268 6.51 13.36 -15.94
N ASP A 269 6.19 14.56 -15.47
CA ASP A 269 6.31 14.94 -14.07
C ASP A 269 5.20 14.35 -13.19
N LEU A 270 3.95 14.33 -13.68
CA LEU A 270 2.85 13.61 -13.03
C LEU A 270 3.10 12.10 -13.07
N PHE A 271 3.59 11.57 -14.20
CA PHE A 271 3.97 10.17 -14.30
C PHE A 271 5.08 9.79 -13.31
N TRP A 272 6.12 10.62 -13.19
CA TRP A 272 7.18 10.46 -12.19
C TRP A 272 6.61 10.44 -10.77
N ALA A 273 5.72 11.38 -10.43
CA ALA A 273 5.11 11.47 -9.10
C ALA A 273 4.22 10.26 -8.76
N LEU A 274 3.49 9.72 -9.75
CA LEU A 274 2.64 8.53 -9.55
C LEU A 274 3.45 7.24 -9.38
N ARG A 275 4.75 7.24 -9.70
CA ARG A 275 5.65 6.09 -9.53
C ARG A 275 6.48 6.25 -8.25
N GLY A 276 5.82 6.25 -7.09
CA GLY A 276 6.46 6.31 -5.77
C GLY A 276 5.92 7.39 -4.83
N GLY A 277 5.26 8.43 -5.34
CA GLY A 277 4.73 9.57 -4.56
C GLY A 277 3.41 9.28 -3.85
N GLY A 278 2.82 8.12 -4.15
CA GLY A 278 1.66 7.59 -3.46
C GLY A 278 0.31 7.83 -4.11
N GLY A 279 -0.60 6.90 -3.80
CA GLY A 279 -1.99 6.98 -4.22
C GLY A 279 -2.81 7.96 -3.39
N GLY A 280 -3.95 8.39 -3.93
CA GLY A 280 -4.92 9.21 -3.20
C GLY A 280 -4.60 10.70 -3.09
N THR A 281 -3.46 11.17 -3.65
CA THR A 281 -3.07 12.58 -3.59
C THR A 281 -3.10 13.30 -4.94
N PHE A 282 -2.62 12.69 -6.03
CA PHE A 282 -2.52 13.36 -7.34
C PHE A 282 -3.79 13.25 -8.20
N GLY A 283 -4.67 12.30 -7.90
CA GLY A 283 -5.89 12.01 -8.66
C GLY A 283 -6.42 10.60 -8.39
N VAL A 284 -7.46 10.20 -9.12
CA VAL A 284 -8.01 8.84 -9.12
C VAL A 284 -7.52 8.11 -10.36
N VAL A 285 -6.63 7.14 -10.15
CA VAL A 285 -6.16 6.24 -11.21
C VAL A 285 -7.31 5.35 -11.68
N LEU A 286 -7.47 5.23 -12.99
CA LEU A 286 -8.46 4.36 -13.63
C LEU A 286 -7.84 3.03 -14.07
N ASN A 287 -6.62 3.07 -14.60
CA ASN A 287 -5.83 1.91 -14.96
C ASN A 287 -4.33 2.26 -14.97
N SER A 288 -3.48 1.24 -14.92
CA SER A 288 -2.05 1.38 -15.21
C SER A 288 -1.54 0.20 -16.03
N THR A 289 -0.56 0.46 -16.89
CA THR A 289 0.08 -0.52 -17.76
C THR A 289 1.44 -0.89 -17.20
N HIS A 290 1.68 -2.19 -17.04
CA HIS A 290 2.87 -2.75 -16.40
C HIS A 290 3.63 -3.68 -17.33
N LEU A 291 4.95 -3.62 -17.30
CA LEU A 291 5.83 -4.57 -17.97
C LEU A 291 5.65 -5.98 -17.41
N VAL A 292 5.72 -6.97 -18.29
CA VAL A 292 5.68 -8.40 -17.96
C VAL A 292 6.79 -9.16 -18.67
N GLU A 293 7.21 -10.26 -18.06
CA GLU A 293 8.26 -11.13 -18.61
C GLU A 293 7.66 -12.39 -19.23
N ASP A 294 8.44 -13.10 -20.04
CA ASP A 294 8.04 -14.43 -20.49
C ASP A 294 7.97 -15.41 -19.31
N GLU A 295 7.02 -16.34 -19.37
CA GLU A 295 6.91 -17.38 -18.36
C GLU A 295 8.13 -18.29 -18.35
N ALA A 296 8.69 -18.48 -17.16
CA ALA A 296 9.85 -19.31 -16.91
C ALA A 296 9.73 -19.99 -15.54
N PRO A 297 10.36 -21.16 -15.35
CA PRO A 297 10.52 -21.77 -14.04
C PRO A 297 11.31 -20.88 -13.10
N LEU A 298 11.09 -21.06 -11.78
CA LEU A 298 11.85 -20.40 -10.73
C LEU A 298 12.16 -21.37 -9.59
N THR A 299 13.24 -21.09 -8.87
CA THR A 299 13.62 -21.86 -7.69
C THR A 299 13.13 -21.17 -6.43
N VAL A 300 12.59 -21.95 -5.50
CA VAL A 300 12.08 -21.49 -4.22
C VAL A 300 12.78 -22.27 -3.11
N ALA A 301 13.30 -21.56 -2.12
CA ALA A 301 13.89 -22.12 -0.92
C ALA A 301 13.01 -21.79 0.29
N VAL A 302 12.52 -22.82 0.98
CA VAL A 302 11.81 -22.73 2.26
C VAL A 302 12.66 -23.43 3.32
N LEU A 303 13.23 -22.62 4.21
CA LEU A 303 14.19 -23.06 5.22
C LEU A 303 13.65 -22.69 6.59
N SER A 304 13.46 -23.67 7.47
CA SER A 304 12.91 -23.41 8.82
C SER A 304 13.45 -24.36 9.88
N PHE A 305 13.54 -23.91 11.12
CA PHE A 305 13.98 -24.74 12.24
C PHE A 305 13.26 -24.38 13.55
N PRO A 306 13.22 -25.30 14.54
CA PRO A 306 12.69 -24.99 15.87
C PRO A 306 13.53 -23.89 16.54
N ALA A 307 12.91 -22.74 16.76
CA ALA A 307 13.57 -21.58 17.37
C ALA A 307 13.89 -21.80 18.86
N THR A 308 15.09 -21.37 19.27
CA THR A 308 15.53 -21.21 20.65
C THR A 308 16.35 -19.93 20.79
N ALA A 309 16.45 -19.40 22.02
CA ALA A 309 17.22 -18.19 22.29
C ALA A 309 18.70 -18.30 21.86
N GLU A 310 19.25 -19.52 21.77
CA GLU A 310 20.63 -19.79 21.39
C GLU A 310 20.85 -19.92 19.88
N ASN A 311 19.83 -20.27 19.09
CA ASN A 311 19.99 -20.61 17.66
C ASN A 311 19.45 -19.54 16.69
N GLU A 312 18.61 -18.62 17.15
CA GLU A 312 18.07 -17.57 16.28
C GLU A 312 19.14 -16.53 15.89
N ARG A 313 19.92 -16.03 16.86
CA ARG A 313 20.95 -15.02 16.56
C ARG A 313 22.00 -15.51 15.56
N PRO A 314 22.58 -16.73 15.69
CA PRO A 314 23.52 -17.23 14.68
C PRO A 314 22.90 -17.34 13.28
N PHE A 315 21.61 -17.71 13.16
CA PHE A 315 20.93 -17.73 11.88
C PHE A 315 20.78 -16.32 11.29
N VAL A 316 20.34 -15.34 12.08
CA VAL A 316 20.23 -13.94 11.64
C VAL A 316 21.61 -13.38 11.25
N SER A 317 22.67 -13.72 11.97
CA SER A 317 24.05 -13.37 11.58
C SER A 317 24.45 -13.96 10.23
N LEU A 318 24.14 -15.23 9.96
CA LEU A 318 24.40 -15.87 8.66
C LEU A 318 23.63 -15.18 7.54
N LEU A 319 22.36 -14.83 7.78
CA LEU A 319 21.58 -14.05 6.83
C LEU A 319 22.25 -12.71 6.54
N ALA A 320 22.54 -11.91 7.58
CA ALA A 320 23.14 -10.59 7.42
C ALA A 320 24.51 -10.64 6.70
N GLU A 321 25.30 -11.69 6.91
CA GLU A 321 26.58 -11.88 6.24
C GLU A 321 26.44 -12.15 4.73
N ASN A 322 25.41 -12.89 4.31
CA ASN A 322 25.30 -13.39 2.94
C ASN A 322 24.28 -12.63 2.07
N LEU A 323 23.31 -11.95 2.69
CA LEU A 323 22.24 -11.21 2.00
C LEU A 323 22.72 -10.28 0.88
N PRO A 324 23.82 -9.49 1.02
CA PRO A 324 24.30 -8.65 -0.07
C PRO A 324 24.65 -9.43 -1.35
N SER A 325 25.27 -10.61 -1.22
CA SER A 325 25.60 -11.47 -2.37
C SER A 325 24.34 -12.08 -2.95
N TRP A 326 23.49 -12.65 -2.11
CA TRP A 326 22.27 -13.32 -2.54
C TRP A 326 21.29 -12.37 -3.24
N ALA A 327 21.15 -11.14 -2.75
CA ALA A 327 20.36 -10.10 -3.40
C ALA A 327 20.91 -9.77 -4.80
N LEU A 328 22.24 -9.68 -4.97
CA LEU A 328 22.87 -9.51 -6.27
C LEU A 328 22.75 -10.72 -7.17
N GLU A 329 22.62 -11.93 -6.63
CA GLU A 329 22.37 -13.18 -7.36
C GLU A 329 20.91 -13.36 -7.76
N GLY A 330 20.02 -12.48 -7.30
CA GLY A 330 18.60 -12.44 -7.69
C GLY A 330 17.66 -13.13 -6.71
N TRP A 331 18.13 -13.47 -5.51
CA TRP A 331 17.25 -13.93 -4.43
C TRP A 331 16.41 -12.77 -3.89
N GLY A 332 15.11 -13.00 -3.77
CA GLY A 332 14.18 -12.12 -3.07
C GLY A 332 13.23 -12.88 -2.16
N GLY A 333 12.73 -12.22 -1.13
CA GLY A 333 11.80 -12.79 -0.16
C GLY A 333 12.12 -12.45 1.31
N PRO A 334 11.18 -12.76 2.22
CA PRO A 334 11.32 -12.52 3.64
C PRO A 334 12.21 -13.55 4.33
N SER A 335 13.00 -13.09 5.29
CA SER A 335 13.68 -13.93 6.28
C SER A 335 13.41 -13.44 7.69
N PHE A 336 12.72 -14.28 8.46
CA PHE A 336 12.53 -14.16 9.91
C PHE A 336 13.71 -14.79 10.64
N THR A 337 13.64 -14.81 11.98
CA THR A 337 14.71 -15.32 12.85
C THR A 337 14.87 -16.84 12.84
N ASN A 338 13.89 -17.58 12.32
CA ASN A 338 13.96 -19.04 12.18
C ASN A 338 13.31 -19.60 10.90
N LEU A 339 12.93 -18.73 9.96
CA LEU A 339 12.27 -19.08 8.70
C LEU A 339 12.74 -18.15 7.59
N SER A 340 13.21 -18.71 6.48
CA SER A 340 13.47 -17.98 5.24
C SER A 340 12.64 -18.56 4.10
N VAL A 341 12.02 -17.67 3.33
CA VAL A 341 11.31 -18.02 2.09
C VAL A 341 11.90 -17.16 0.98
N LEU A 342 12.76 -17.76 0.18
CA LEU A 342 13.52 -17.06 -0.85
C LEU A 342 13.15 -17.59 -2.24
N VAL A 343 13.10 -16.71 -3.21
CA VAL A 343 12.73 -17.00 -4.60
C VAL A 343 13.83 -16.49 -5.51
N ASN A 344 14.23 -17.29 -6.49
CA ASN A 344 15.18 -16.91 -7.51
C ASN A 344 14.68 -17.31 -8.92
N PRO A 345 14.55 -16.36 -9.86
CA PRO A 345 14.05 -16.62 -11.21
C PRO A 345 15.10 -17.14 -12.20
N PHE A 346 16.36 -17.29 -11.79
CA PHE A 346 17.49 -17.57 -12.69
C PHE A 346 18.15 -18.93 -12.47
N LEU A 347 18.12 -19.42 -11.23
CA LEU A 347 18.93 -20.55 -10.79
C LEU A 347 18.18 -21.85 -10.85
N ASP A 348 18.89 -22.95 -11.11
CA ASP A 348 18.38 -24.29 -10.85
C ASP A 348 18.54 -24.69 -9.36
N VAL A 349 18.02 -25.86 -8.99
CA VAL A 349 18.04 -26.36 -7.61
C VAL A 349 19.46 -26.61 -7.11
N ALA A 350 20.36 -27.14 -7.95
CA ALA A 350 21.72 -27.49 -7.52
C ALA A 350 22.59 -26.24 -7.32
N GLU A 351 22.42 -25.24 -8.18
CA GLU A 351 23.02 -23.92 -8.02
C GLU A 351 22.50 -23.25 -6.74
N ALA A 352 21.18 -23.28 -6.52
CA ALA A 352 20.55 -22.72 -5.33
C ALA A 352 21.03 -23.39 -4.02
N GLU A 353 21.11 -24.72 -3.98
CA GLU A 353 21.67 -25.47 -2.84
C GLU A 353 23.10 -25.04 -2.53
N THR A 354 23.92 -24.84 -3.57
CA THR A 354 25.30 -24.40 -3.42
C THR A 354 25.40 -22.98 -2.84
N MET A 355 24.58 -22.04 -3.34
CA MET A 355 24.59 -20.65 -2.88
C MET A 355 24.03 -20.47 -1.48
N LEU A 356 22.99 -21.22 -1.11
CA LEU A 356 22.36 -21.14 0.20
C LEU A 356 23.00 -22.08 1.23
N GLU A 357 24.09 -22.76 0.90
CA GLU A 357 24.72 -23.76 1.78
C GLU A 357 24.98 -23.26 3.21
N PRO A 358 25.45 -22.00 3.46
CA PRO A 358 25.65 -21.50 4.82
C PRO A 358 24.43 -21.64 5.73
N ILE A 359 23.23 -21.35 5.21
CA ILE A 359 21.98 -21.45 5.97
C ILE A 359 21.32 -22.82 5.85
N VAL A 360 21.51 -23.55 4.75
CA VAL A 360 21.03 -24.93 4.57
C VAL A 360 21.71 -25.86 5.57
N SER A 361 23.04 -25.78 5.71
CA SER A 361 23.81 -26.52 6.71
C SER A 361 23.31 -26.19 8.12
N TYR A 362 23.19 -24.89 8.42
CA TYR A 362 22.75 -24.44 9.73
C TYR A 362 21.38 -25.00 10.11
N VAL A 363 20.40 -24.89 9.21
CA VAL A 363 19.03 -25.38 9.40
C VAL A 363 19.01 -26.89 9.64
N LYS A 364 19.80 -27.67 8.88
CA LYS A 364 19.90 -29.12 9.06
C LYS A 364 20.52 -29.48 10.41
N ASP A 365 21.55 -28.75 10.85
CA ASP A 365 22.20 -28.96 12.14
C ASP A 365 21.26 -28.63 13.32
N GLN A 366 20.31 -27.69 13.14
CA GLN A 366 19.24 -27.42 14.10
C GLN A 366 18.07 -28.42 14.04
N GLY A 367 18.16 -29.47 13.20
CA GLY A 367 17.08 -30.44 13.00
C GLY A 367 15.85 -29.86 12.27
N GLY A 368 16.06 -28.81 11.49
CA GLY A 368 15.03 -28.12 10.72
C GLY A 368 14.72 -28.74 9.36
N ASN A 369 13.80 -28.09 8.64
CA ASN A 369 13.42 -28.41 7.27
C ASN A 369 14.16 -27.50 6.28
N SER A 370 14.78 -28.10 5.27
CA SER A 370 15.38 -27.40 4.15
C SER A 370 14.80 -27.94 2.85
N GLU A 371 13.87 -27.18 2.25
CA GLU A 371 13.24 -27.52 0.99
C GLU A 371 13.66 -26.50 -0.07
N ILE A 372 14.33 -26.96 -1.12
CA ILE A 372 14.65 -26.16 -2.30
C ILE A 372 14.04 -26.88 -3.50
N SER A 373 13.11 -26.21 -4.18
CA SER A 373 12.32 -26.82 -5.24
C SER A 373 12.13 -25.89 -6.43
N LEU A 374 12.06 -26.48 -7.62
CA LEU A 374 11.75 -25.78 -8.85
C LEU A 374 10.23 -25.74 -9.05
N TYR A 375 9.69 -24.55 -9.23
CA TYR A 375 8.30 -24.35 -9.65
C TYR A 375 8.25 -24.15 -11.16
N PRO A 376 7.36 -24.84 -11.90
CA PRO A 376 7.24 -24.70 -13.35
C PRO A 376 6.89 -23.28 -13.79
N THR A 377 6.11 -22.57 -12.98
CA THR A 377 5.64 -21.20 -13.26
C THR A 377 5.60 -20.36 -11.98
N TYR A 378 5.66 -19.03 -12.13
CA TYR A 378 5.44 -18.10 -11.02
C TYR A 378 4.05 -18.23 -10.40
N PHE A 379 3.03 -18.54 -11.21
CA PHE A 379 1.68 -18.75 -10.71
C PHE A 379 1.56 -20.01 -9.84
N ASP A 380 2.25 -21.11 -10.16
CA ASP A 380 2.26 -22.31 -9.32
C ASP A 380 2.85 -22.02 -7.94
N PHE A 381 3.95 -21.26 -7.89
CA PHE A 381 4.54 -20.80 -6.63
C PHE A 381 3.54 -19.89 -5.89
N TYR A 382 3.01 -18.88 -6.58
CA TYR A 382 2.09 -17.91 -5.99
C TYR A 382 0.85 -18.60 -5.39
N LYS A 383 0.24 -19.51 -6.14
CA LYS A 383 -0.94 -20.25 -5.71
C LYS A 383 -0.65 -21.13 -4.49
N ASN A 384 0.45 -21.86 -4.49
CA ASN A 384 0.76 -22.84 -3.44
C ASN A 384 1.31 -22.17 -2.17
N ALA A 385 2.27 -21.27 -2.33
CA ALA A 385 2.90 -20.58 -1.20
C ALA A 385 2.02 -19.44 -0.70
N ILE A 386 1.68 -18.46 -1.56
CA ILE A 386 1.01 -17.22 -1.17
C ILE A 386 -0.48 -17.44 -0.88
N ASN A 387 -1.22 -17.96 -1.85
CA ASN A 387 -2.68 -18.14 -1.70
C ASN A 387 -3.08 -19.41 -0.95
N GLY A 388 -2.17 -20.37 -0.79
CA GLY A 388 -2.39 -21.57 0.02
C GLY A 388 -1.90 -21.35 1.45
N THR A 389 -0.59 -21.40 1.63
CA THR A 389 0.04 -21.39 2.96
C THR A 389 -0.08 -20.05 3.68
N PHE A 390 0.16 -18.91 3.00
CA PHE A 390 0.20 -17.60 3.67
C PHE A 390 -1.17 -16.90 3.79
N ALA A 391 -2.08 -17.08 2.83
CA ALA A 391 -3.41 -16.45 2.85
C ALA A 391 -4.34 -16.99 3.95
N HIS A 392 -4.00 -18.13 4.57
CA HIS A 392 -4.77 -18.75 5.64
C HIS A 392 -4.09 -18.70 7.02
N ALA A 393 -2.92 -18.06 7.14
CA ALA A 393 -2.04 -18.21 8.31
C ALA A 393 -2.10 -17.07 9.37
N GLN A 394 -2.87 -15.99 9.19
CA GLN A 394 -2.88 -14.87 10.17
C GLN A 394 -4.25 -14.63 10.82
N PRO A 395 -4.27 -14.22 12.10
CA PRO A 395 -5.49 -13.99 12.86
C PRO A 395 -6.34 -12.85 12.30
N ILE A 396 -7.59 -12.92 12.71
CA ILE A 396 -8.75 -12.28 12.11
C ILE A 396 -9.14 -11.10 12.99
N SER A 397 -9.56 -9.97 12.42
CA SER A 397 -10.19 -8.90 13.19
C SER A 397 -9.28 -8.28 14.26
N THR A 398 -8.06 -7.87 13.88
CA THR A 398 -7.19 -7.00 14.69
C THR A 398 -6.81 -5.75 13.90
N ALA A 399 -6.52 -4.66 14.61
CA ALA A 399 -5.80 -3.56 13.98
C ALA A 399 -4.33 -3.96 13.87
N VAL A 400 -3.73 -3.67 12.72
CA VAL A 400 -2.33 -4.00 12.44
C VAL A 400 -1.72 -2.83 11.71
N THR A 401 -0.60 -2.36 12.24
CA THR A 401 0.25 -1.35 11.61
C THR A 401 1.62 -1.97 11.36
N ALA A 402 2.23 -1.62 10.24
CA ALA A 402 3.59 -2.05 9.90
C ALA A 402 4.55 -0.87 9.93
N SER A 403 5.83 -1.14 10.16
CA SER A 403 6.89 -0.18 9.92
C SER A 403 8.10 -0.88 9.33
N THR A 404 8.82 -0.14 8.51
CA THR A 404 9.95 -0.65 7.73
C THR A 404 11.13 0.29 7.79
N ARG A 405 12.33 -0.27 7.64
CA ARG A 405 13.55 0.51 7.46
C ARG A 405 14.44 -0.09 6.38
N LEU A 406 14.69 0.67 5.33
CA LEU A 406 15.68 0.32 4.32
C LEU A 406 17.09 0.34 4.91
N ILE A 407 17.85 -0.73 4.68
CA ILE A 407 19.22 -0.88 5.15
C ILE A 407 20.17 -0.83 3.95
N PRO A 408 20.91 0.28 3.75
CA PRO A 408 21.88 0.45 2.67
C PRO A 408 22.99 -0.61 2.70
N GLU A 409 23.59 -0.89 1.53
CA GLU A 409 24.77 -1.75 1.40
C GLU A 409 25.91 -1.37 2.37
N SER A 410 26.09 -0.08 2.64
CA SER A 410 27.15 0.41 3.55
C SER A 410 27.07 -0.21 4.95
N MET A 411 25.88 -0.59 5.42
CA MET A 411 25.69 -1.26 6.72
C MET A 411 26.19 -2.71 6.73
N PHE A 412 26.47 -3.31 5.57
CA PHE A 412 26.95 -4.69 5.45
C PHE A 412 28.44 -4.80 5.15
N GLN A 413 29.09 -3.67 4.82
CA GLN A 413 30.52 -3.62 4.49
C GLN A 413 31.43 -3.63 5.73
N ASP A 414 30.91 -3.18 6.88
CA ASP A 414 31.60 -3.18 8.16
C ASP A 414 30.97 -4.20 9.12
N THR A 415 31.80 -5.00 9.78
CA THR A 415 31.33 -6.05 10.69
C THR A 415 30.53 -5.46 11.87
N THR A 416 30.95 -4.32 12.43
CA THR A 416 30.25 -3.71 13.56
C THR A 416 28.90 -3.13 13.14
N ALA A 417 28.83 -2.46 12.00
CA ALA A 417 27.57 -1.98 11.43
C ALA A 417 26.61 -3.14 11.13
N ARG A 418 27.12 -4.24 10.54
CA ARG A 418 26.34 -5.44 10.24
C ARG A 418 25.80 -6.10 11.50
N GLU A 419 26.63 -6.25 12.55
CA GLU A 419 26.16 -6.77 13.84
C GLU A 419 25.07 -5.88 14.46
N SER A 420 25.10 -4.57 14.22
CA SER A 420 24.04 -3.67 14.70
C SER A 420 22.70 -3.92 13.99
N VAL A 421 22.71 -4.37 12.73
CA VAL A 421 21.51 -4.83 12.02
C VAL A 421 20.97 -6.13 12.64
N VAL A 422 21.87 -7.07 12.98
CA VAL A 422 21.50 -8.32 13.68
C VAL A 422 20.88 -7.99 15.04
N ASP A 423 21.52 -7.12 15.83
CA ASP A 423 21.04 -6.73 17.15
C ASP A 423 19.64 -6.07 17.05
N ALA A 424 19.40 -5.22 16.06
CA ALA A 424 18.09 -4.60 15.86
C ALA A 424 16.95 -5.61 15.57
N ILE A 425 17.23 -6.68 14.83
CA ILE A 425 16.28 -7.79 14.63
C ILE A 425 16.06 -8.54 15.95
N MET A 426 17.13 -8.87 16.67
CA MET A 426 17.01 -9.63 17.91
C MET A 426 16.32 -8.83 19.03
N GLU A 427 16.55 -7.52 19.12
CA GLU A 427 15.91 -6.62 20.06
C GLU A 427 14.41 -6.45 19.77
N ALA A 428 14.04 -6.31 18.49
CA ALA A 428 12.64 -6.28 18.08
C ALA A 428 11.92 -7.57 18.48
N GLN A 429 12.55 -8.73 18.23
CA GLN A 429 11.99 -10.02 18.64
C GLN A 429 11.88 -10.16 20.16
N ALA A 430 12.91 -9.78 20.91
CA ALA A 430 12.90 -9.83 22.37
C ALA A 430 11.81 -8.91 22.97
N SER A 431 11.42 -7.87 22.24
CA SER A 431 10.32 -6.96 22.57
C SER A 431 8.93 -7.50 22.20
N GLY A 432 8.84 -8.74 21.68
CA GLY A 432 7.59 -9.41 21.35
C GLY A 432 7.06 -9.15 19.94
N TYR A 433 7.85 -8.51 19.08
CA TYR A 433 7.50 -8.33 17.66
C TYR A 433 7.92 -9.55 16.83
N SER A 434 7.42 -9.64 15.60
CA SER A 434 7.86 -10.62 14.60
C SER A 434 8.68 -9.91 13.50
N PRO A 435 9.96 -9.63 13.75
CA PRO A 435 10.78 -8.88 12.81
C PRO A 435 11.20 -9.73 11.61
N CYS A 436 11.42 -9.07 10.47
CA CYS A 436 11.82 -9.70 9.23
C CYS A 436 12.87 -8.84 8.49
N MET A 437 13.83 -9.50 7.85
CA MET A 437 14.69 -8.92 6.82
C MET A 437 14.09 -9.27 5.45
N MET A 438 13.53 -8.28 4.77
CA MET A 438 12.93 -8.45 3.44
C MET A 438 13.96 -8.14 2.34
N THR A 439 14.33 -9.16 1.57
CA THR A 439 15.26 -9.04 0.44
C THR A 439 14.53 -8.65 -0.85
N ASP A 440 13.51 -7.81 -0.73
CA ASP A 440 12.62 -7.40 -1.82
C ASP A 440 12.96 -6.01 -2.36
N THR A 441 14.07 -5.42 -1.89
CA THR A 441 14.59 -4.15 -2.39
C THR A 441 15.09 -4.33 -3.83
N PRO A 442 14.99 -3.31 -4.70
CA PRO A 442 15.44 -3.40 -6.10
C PRO A 442 16.98 -3.28 -6.20
N TYR A 443 17.73 -3.92 -5.29
CA TYR A 443 19.17 -3.72 -5.15
C TYR A 443 19.95 -4.16 -6.40
N ARG A 444 19.69 -5.38 -6.90
CA ARG A 444 20.28 -5.87 -8.16
C ARG A 444 19.81 -5.03 -9.34
N TYR A 445 18.50 -4.80 -9.47
CA TYR A 445 17.93 -3.95 -10.51
C TYR A 445 18.57 -2.55 -10.57
N GLY A 446 18.81 -1.94 -9.40
CA GLY A 446 19.42 -0.62 -9.25
C GLY A 446 20.88 -0.53 -9.69
N ARG A 447 21.63 -1.65 -9.66
CA ARG A 447 22.99 -1.71 -10.21
C ARG A 447 23.00 -1.48 -11.73
N ASP A 448 22.00 -2.03 -12.40
CA ASP A 448 21.82 -1.92 -13.85
C ASP A 448 21.05 -0.65 -14.25
N ASN A 449 20.28 -0.06 -13.32
CA ASN A 449 19.34 1.04 -13.57
C ASN A 449 19.53 2.19 -12.56
N GLN A 450 20.67 2.88 -12.61
CA GLN A 450 21.08 3.90 -11.63
C GLN A 450 20.16 5.14 -11.53
N ASN A 451 19.27 5.36 -12.50
CA ASN A 451 18.26 6.42 -12.46
C ASN A 451 16.92 5.91 -13.05
N PRO A 452 16.12 5.21 -12.25
CA PRO A 452 14.91 4.51 -12.71
C PRO A 452 13.74 5.44 -13.06
N GLY A 453 13.88 6.75 -12.81
CA GLY A 453 12.87 7.75 -13.15
C GLY A 453 11.59 7.62 -12.33
N THR A 454 11.68 7.05 -11.12
CA THR A 454 10.61 6.99 -10.11
C THR A 454 10.80 8.12 -9.10
N SER A 455 9.78 8.41 -8.29
CA SER A 455 9.85 9.39 -7.20
C SER A 455 10.22 8.76 -5.86
N LEU A 456 10.59 7.49 -5.86
CA LEU A 456 11.17 6.82 -4.70
C LEU A 456 12.54 7.40 -4.36
N PRO A 457 12.91 7.54 -3.07
CA PRO A 457 14.26 7.90 -2.66
C PRO A 457 15.31 7.01 -3.32
N SER A 458 16.45 7.58 -3.70
CA SER A 458 17.53 6.83 -4.36
C SER A 458 18.10 5.71 -3.50
N VAL A 459 17.91 5.76 -2.17
CA VAL A 459 18.36 4.73 -1.24
C VAL A 459 17.67 3.37 -1.45
N TRP A 460 16.44 3.33 -1.99
CA TRP A 460 15.78 2.07 -2.37
C TRP A 460 16.66 1.17 -3.23
N TYR A 461 17.35 1.78 -4.20
CA TYR A 461 18.20 1.10 -5.18
C TYR A 461 19.62 0.82 -4.66
N LYS A 462 19.90 1.20 -3.42
CA LYS A 462 21.19 1.01 -2.73
C LYS A 462 21.05 0.15 -1.47
N SER A 463 19.82 -0.22 -1.09
CA SER A 463 19.53 -1.01 0.11
C SER A 463 19.47 -2.49 -0.21
N VAL A 464 20.20 -3.29 0.58
CA VAL A 464 20.25 -4.75 0.43
C VAL A 464 18.98 -5.41 0.95
N THR A 465 18.43 -4.86 2.04
CA THR A 465 17.26 -5.41 2.71
C THR A 465 16.42 -4.28 3.30
N MET A 466 15.18 -4.61 3.67
CA MET A 466 14.29 -3.77 4.43
C MET A 466 13.91 -4.49 5.71
N LEU A 467 14.25 -3.92 6.88
CA LEU A 467 13.73 -4.42 8.15
C LEU A 467 12.23 -4.15 8.20
N SER A 468 11.46 -5.06 8.78
CA SER A 468 10.02 -4.93 8.96
C SER A 468 9.60 -5.46 10.31
N ALA A 469 8.68 -4.76 10.97
CA ALA A 469 7.94 -5.26 12.12
C ALA A 469 6.51 -4.73 12.08
N THR A 470 5.61 -5.43 12.75
CA THR A 470 4.22 -5.03 12.91
C THR A 470 3.86 -4.88 14.37
N VAL A 471 2.98 -3.92 14.67
CA VAL A 471 2.27 -3.83 15.95
C VAL A 471 0.80 -4.14 15.71
N GLU A 472 0.19 -4.86 16.63
CA GLU A 472 -1.22 -5.24 16.56
C GLU A 472 -1.95 -5.01 17.88
N TRP A 473 -3.25 -4.77 17.78
CA TRP A 473 -4.14 -4.80 18.94
C TRP A 473 -5.54 -5.32 18.55
N PRO A 474 -6.19 -6.11 19.43
CA PRO A 474 -7.59 -6.48 19.27
C PRO A 474 -8.53 -5.27 19.24
N GLY A 475 -9.66 -5.39 18.54
CA GLY A 475 -10.67 -4.33 18.52
C GLY A 475 -11.21 -3.95 19.91
N SER A 476 -11.11 -4.85 20.88
CA SER A 476 -11.56 -4.63 22.26
C SER A 476 -10.52 -4.04 23.21
N SER A 477 -9.30 -3.79 22.74
CA SER A 477 -8.27 -3.09 23.53
C SER A 477 -8.75 -1.71 23.97
N SER A 478 -8.45 -1.37 25.22
CA SER A 478 -8.74 -0.04 25.76
C SER A 478 -7.91 1.03 25.05
N LEU A 479 -8.33 2.30 25.12
CA LEU A 479 -7.54 3.40 24.53
C LEU A 479 -6.13 3.46 25.12
N GLU A 480 -5.97 3.18 26.41
CA GLU A 480 -4.67 3.16 27.08
C GLU A 480 -3.75 2.06 26.52
N ASP A 481 -4.29 0.85 26.33
CA ASP A 481 -3.51 -0.26 25.76
C ASP A 481 -3.09 0.04 24.32
N ARG A 482 -3.99 0.67 23.53
CA ARG A 482 -3.68 1.11 22.15
C ARG A 482 -2.54 2.12 22.16
N LYS A 483 -2.61 3.16 23.01
CA LYS A 483 -1.56 4.18 23.14
C LYS A 483 -0.23 3.59 23.61
N GLN A 484 -0.27 2.64 24.55
CA GLN A 484 0.94 1.97 25.02
C GLN A 484 1.58 1.13 23.89
N ALA A 485 0.79 0.40 23.11
CA ALA A 485 1.28 -0.36 21.97
C ALA A 485 1.94 0.55 20.92
N VAL A 486 1.32 1.69 20.61
CA VAL A 486 1.86 2.72 19.71
C VAL A 486 3.17 3.31 20.26
N SER A 487 3.19 3.72 21.52
CA SER A 487 4.38 4.30 22.15
C SER A 487 5.58 3.34 22.14
N SER A 488 5.36 2.07 22.48
CA SER A 488 6.42 1.04 22.41
C SER A 488 6.90 0.80 20.98
N PHE A 489 5.98 0.77 20.01
CA PHE A 489 6.33 0.55 18.61
C PHE A 489 7.12 1.72 18.02
N ARG A 490 6.74 2.96 18.35
CA ARG A 490 7.51 4.16 17.97
C ARG A 490 8.94 4.12 18.50
N GLY A 491 9.13 3.66 19.74
CA GLY A 491 10.46 3.48 20.31
C GLY A 491 11.35 2.51 19.50
N LEU A 492 10.76 1.45 18.94
CA LEU A 492 11.45 0.54 18.02
C LEU A 492 11.76 1.21 16.68
N THR A 493 10.80 1.90 16.08
CA THR A 493 10.98 2.48 14.74
C THR A 493 11.96 3.65 14.75
N ASP A 494 11.98 4.43 15.83
CA ASP A 494 12.98 5.48 16.06
C ASP A 494 14.38 4.89 16.21
N SER A 495 14.53 3.73 16.87
CA SER A 495 15.83 3.07 17.00
C SER A 495 16.34 2.56 15.64
N TRP A 496 15.45 2.06 14.78
CA TRP A 496 15.80 1.68 13.41
C TRP A 496 16.15 2.88 12.52
N ALA A 497 15.44 3.99 12.67
CA ALA A 497 15.79 5.24 12.00
C ALA A 497 17.19 5.73 12.40
N ALA A 498 17.52 5.65 13.70
CA ALA A 498 18.84 5.98 14.23
C ALA A 498 19.95 5.00 13.79
N LEU A 499 19.64 3.70 13.66
CA LEU A 499 20.55 2.67 13.17
C LEU A 499 20.98 2.94 11.72
N SER A 500 20.03 3.32 10.86
CA SER A 500 20.26 3.50 9.44
C SER A 500 19.75 4.86 8.98
N PRO A 501 20.40 5.97 9.35
CA PRO A 501 19.89 7.33 9.11
C PRO A 501 19.82 7.70 7.62
N GLU A 502 20.67 7.09 6.78
CA GLU A 502 20.62 7.24 5.32
C GLU A 502 19.48 6.43 4.68
N GLY A 503 18.91 5.46 5.40
CA GLY A 503 17.75 4.69 4.98
C GLY A 503 16.48 5.53 4.87
N ALA A 504 15.42 4.90 4.38
CA ALA A 504 14.07 5.44 4.32
C ALA A 504 13.06 4.40 4.81
N ALA A 505 11.87 4.85 5.16
CA ALA A 505 10.73 4.00 5.47
C ALA A 505 9.84 3.85 4.24
N TYR A 506 9.31 2.65 4.00
CA TYR A 506 8.39 2.43 2.89
C TYR A 506 7.00 2.96 3.24
N SER A 507 6.54 3.99 2.54
CA SER A 507 5.31 4.72 2.90
C SER A 507 4.02 3.88 2.96
N ASN A 508 3.98 2.67 2.38
CA ASN A 508 2.86 1.73 2.54
C ASN A 508 2.90 0.96 3.85
N GLU A 509 4.09 0.76 4.40
CA GLU A 509 4.40 -0.06 5.57
C GLU A 509 5.33 0.73 6.49
N ALA A 510 4.89 1.93 6.86
CA ALA A 510 5.64 2.85 7.69
C ALA A 510 4.83 3.21 8.93
N ASP A 511 5.53 3.50 10.03
CA ASP A 511 4.93 4.01 11.25
C ASP A 511 4.03 5.24 10.94
N PRO A 512 2.70 5.13 11.13
CA PRO A 512 1.77 6.22 10.88
C PRO A 512 2.05 7.45 11.73
N TRP A 513 2.77 7.32 12.84
CA TRP A 513 3.03 8.38 13.80
C TRP A 513 4.45 8.97 13.70
N THR A 514 5.17 8.66 12.62
CA THR A 514 6.46 9.28 12.31
C THR A 514 6.31 10.80 12.12
N GLU A 515 7.07 11.59 12.87
CA GLU A 515 6.97 13.06 12.86
C GLU A 515 7.62 13.67 11.61
N ASP A 516 8.79 13.19 11.20
CA ASP A 516 9.52 13.62 10.00
C ASP A 516 9.16 12.78 8.76
N TRP A 517 7.90 12.32 8.67
CA TRP A 517 7.41 11.36 7.68
C TRP A 517 7.80 11.71 6.24
N ALA A 518 7.73 12.99 5.84
CA ALA A 518 8.05 13.41 4.48
C ALA A 518 9.50 13.10 4.11
N GLN A 519 10.43 13.37 5.04
CA GLN A 519 11.85 13.07 4.89
C GLN A 519 12.08 11.55 4.90
N GLN A 520 11.39 10.82 5.77
CA GLN A 520 11.53 9.37 5.89
C GLN A 520 10.97 8.61 4.68
N TYR A 521 9.93 9.13 4.02
CA TYR A 521 9.24 8.44 2.92
C TYR A 521 9.81 8.80 1.54
N TRP A 522 10.11 10.09 1.33
CA TRP A 522 10.51 10.60 0.01
C TRP A 522 11.83 11.35 0.00
N GLY A 523 12.36 11.75 1.16
CA GLY A 523 13.67 12.37 1.30
C GLY A 523 13.91 13.48 0.28
N GLU A 524 14.93 13.30 -0.56
CA GLU A 524 15.35 14.26 -1.59
C GLU A 524 14.27 14.61 -2.63
N ASN A 525 13.21 13.81 -2.75
CA ASN A 525 12.17 13.97 -3.77
C ASN A 525 10.92 14.72 -3.27
N TYR A 526 10.79 14.98 -1.96
CA TYR A 526 9.53 15.51 -1.41
C TYR A 526 9.14 16.88 -1.97
N ASP A 527 10.08 17.82 -2.08
CA ASP A 527 9.79 19.16 -2.58
C ASP A 527 9.25 19.14 -4.01
N ARG A 528 9.84 18.31 -4.88
CA ARG A 528 9.37 18.13 -6.26
C ARG A 528 8.01 17.45 -6.31
N LEU A 529 7.75 16.47 -5.44
CA LEU A 529 6.43 15.86 -5.30
C LEU A 529 5.38 16.90 -4.90
N LEU A 530 5.71 17.78 -3.95
CA LEU A 530 4.83 18.84 -3.50
C LEU A 530 4.55 19.87 -4.61
N GLU A 531 5.55 20.22 -5.42
CA GLU A 531 5.34 21.08 -6.60
C GLU A 531 4.36 20.46 -7.61
N VAL A 532 4.46 19.15 -7.86
CA VAL A 532 3.52 18.43 -8.73
C VAL A 532 2.12 18.43 -8.10
N LYS A 533 2.02 18.13 -6.80
CA LYS A 533 0.75 18.17 -6.06
C LYS A 533 0.07 19.53 -6.17
N GLN A 534 0.79 20.61 -5.92
CA GLN A 534 0.26 21.98 -6.01
C GLN A 534 -0.17 22.37 -7.43
N ARG A 535 0.44 21.78 -8.46
CA ARG A 535 0.06 22.03 -9.86
C ARG A 535 -1.26 21.36 -10.23
N PHE A 536 -1.45 20.10 -9.84
CA PHE A 536 -2.63 19.31 -10.23
C PHE A 536 -3.77 19.37 -9.21
N ASP A 537 -3.49 19.78 -7.97
CA ASP A 537 -4.47 19.96 -6.90
C ASP A 537 -4.16 21.20 -6.03
N PRO A 538 -4.19 22.42 -6.60
CA PRO A 538 -3.87 23.65 -5.87
C PRO A 538 -4.83 23.94 -4.70
N ASP A 539 -6.04 23.38 -4.76
CA ASP A 539 -7.09 23.60 -3.76
C ASP A 539 -7.11 22.52 -2.66
N GLY A 540 -6.24 21.52 -2.74
CA GLY A 540 -6.16 20.42 -1.77
C GLY A 540 -7.43 19.56 -1.71
N LEU A 541 -8.10 19.35 -2.85
CA LEU A 541 -9.33 18.54 -2.95
C LEU A 541 -9.10 17.11 -2.45
N LEU A 542 -7.92 16.56 -2.74
CA LEU A 542 -7.51 15.24 -2.30
C LEU A 542 -6.49 15.37 -1.17
N SER A 543 -6.75 14.70 -0.06
CA SER A 543 -5.85 14.67 1.10
C SER A 543 -5.99 13.34 1.82
N CYS A 544 -4.86 12.77 2.21
CA CYS A 544 -4.78 11.60 3.06
C CYS A 544 -3.64 11.70 4.08
N TRP A 545 -3.75 10.96 5.18
CA TRP A 545 -2.78 10.95 6.27
C TRP A 545 -1.34 10.73 5.76
N HIS A 546 -0.45 11.69 6.05
CA HIS A 546 0.95 11.71 5.62
C HIS A 546 1.16 11.43 4.12
N CYS A 547 0.20 11.81 3.27
CA CYS A 547 0.37 11.85 1.82
C CYS A 547 1.07 13.16 1.41
N VAL A 548 1.62 13.21 0.19
CA VAL A 548 2.21 14.44 -0.36
C VAL A 548 1.19 15.58 -0.29
N GLY A 549 1.58 16.69 0.35
CA GLY A 549 0.70 17.86 0.58
C GLY A 549 -0.21 17.74 1.80
N TRP A 550 0.01 16.77 2.69
CA TRP A 550 -0.68 16.68 3.98
C TRP A 550 -0.46 17.91 4.86
N GLU A 551 -1.51 18.31 5.58
CA GLU A 551 -1.48 19.39 6.57
C GLU A 551 -1.97 18.87 7.92
N GLU A 552 -1.17 19.07 8.98
CA GLU A 552 -1.45 18.52 10.33
C GLU A 552 -2.76 19.01 10.95
N SER A 553 -3.33 20.12 10.46
CA SER A 553 -4.55 20.72 11.01
C SER A 553 -5.85 20.02 10.59
N GLN A 554 -5.81 18.84 9.96
CA GLN A 554 -7.01 18.15 9.45
C GLN A 554 -7.65 17.22 10.50
N PRO A 555 -8.78 17.58 11.14
CA PRO A 555 -9.37 16.82 12.27
C PRO A 555 -9.86 15.42 11.88
N ALA A 556 -10.13 15.19 10.60
CA ALA A 556 -10.74 13.96 10.12
C ALA A 556 -9.82 12.72 10.18
N TYR A 557 -8.56 12.89 10.59
CA TYR A 557 -7.60 11.82 10.86
C TYR A 557 -7.24 11.68 12.35
N GLU A 558 -7.94 12.40 13.25
CA GLU A 558 -7.82 12.25 14.71
C GLU A 558 -8.02 10.81 15.18
N CYS A 559 -8.82 10.03 14.45
CA CYS A 559 -9.04 8.61 14.74
C CYS A 559 -7.76 7.77 14.71
N LEU A 560 -6.73 8.16 13.94
CA LEU A 560 -5.44 7.49 13.94
C LEU A 560 -4.39 8.32 14.69
N SER A 561 -4.36 9.63 14.45
CA SER A 561 -3.35 10.53 15.05
C SER A 561 -3.49 10.68 16.56
N GLY A 562 -4.70 10.54 17.11
CA GLY A 562 -4.97 10.62 18.55
C GLY A 562 -4.38 9.49 19.38
N LEU A 563 -3.80 8.47 18.74
CA LEU A 563 -2.99 7.44 19.39
C LEU A 563 -1.54 7.85 19.63
N ALA A 564 -1.05 8.91 18.98
CA ALA A 564 0.26 9.45 19.27
C ALA A 564 0.31 9.95 20.74
N PRO A 565 1.45 9.75 21.44
CA PRO A 565 1.64 10.17 22.83
C PRO A 565 1.56 11.68 23.06
#